data_AF-A0A7X8PBV5-F1
#
_entry.id   AF-A0A7X8PBV5-F1
#
_cell.length_a   1.000
_cell.length_b   1.000
_cell.length_c   1.000
_cell.angle_alpha   90.00
_cell.angle_beta   90.00
_cell.angle_gamma   90.00
#
_symmetry.space_group_name_H-M   'P 1'
#
loop_
_entity.id
_entity.type
_entity.pdbx_description
1 polymer ?
#
loop_
_entity_poly.entity_id
_entity_poly.type
_entity_poly.pdbx_seq_one_letter_code
_entity_poly.pdbx_strand_id
1 'polypeptide(L)'
;MLKGALGVALSTAVSQASARSPSRPNILWLISEDNNPFLGAYGDQQARTPNLDALATRGIRLERTYANFPVCAPSRHTCHLSRSDAPRGVLLPEHRQDRL
;
A
#
# COMPACT_ATOMS: atom_id res chain seq x y z
N MET A 1 -1.97 -72.45 -31.79
CA MET A 1 -1.11 -71.99 -30.69
C MET A 1 -1.24 -70.47 -30.59
N LEU A 2 -2.13 -69.98 -29.74
CA LEU A 2 -2.48 -68.56 -29.61
C LEU A 2 -1.79 -67.99 -28.36
N LYS A 3 -0.75 -67.16 -28.52
CA LYS A 3 -0.11 -66.45 -27.40
C LYS A 3 -0.67 -65.03 -27.36
N GLY A 4 -1.60 -64.79 -26.43
CA GLY A 4 -2.11 -63.46 -26.10
C GLY A 4 -1.09 -62.70 -25.25
N ALA A 5 -0.72 -61.50 -25.67
CA ALA A 5 0.06 -60.55 -24.88
C ALA A 5 -0.91 -59.63 -24.14
N LEU A 6 -1.00 -59.79 -22.82
CA LEU A 6 -1.78 -58.94 -21.93
C LEU A 6 -0.95 -57.68 -21.64
N GLY A 7 -1.20 -56.59 -22.38
CA GLY A 7 -0.57 -55.30 -22.14
C GLY A 7 -1.21 -54.59 -20.96
N VAL A 8 -0.48 -54.44 -19.85
CA VAL A 8 -0.91 -53.67 -18.68
C VAL A 8 -0.62 -52.18 -18.95
N ALA A 9 -1.67 -51.38 -19.14
CA ALA A 9 -1.56 -49.93 -19.26
C ALA A 9 -1.58 -49.30 -17.85
N LEU A 10 -0.44 -48.79 -17.41
CA LEU A 10 -0.28 -48.09 -16.14
C LEU A 10 -0.82 -46.66 -16.28
N SER A 11 -2.07 -46.42 -15.88
CA SER A 11 -2.66 -45.07 -15.89
C SER A 11 -2.15 -44.28 -14.69
N THR A 12 -1.21 -43.36 -14.93
CA THR A 12 -0.76 -42.39 -13.91
C THR A 12 -1.86 -41.35 -13.70
N ALA A 13 -2.56 -41.43 -12.57
CA ALA A 13 -3.50 -40.40 -12.17
C ALA A 13 -2.75 -39.09 -11.85
N VAL A 14 -2.88 -38.10 -12.74
CA VAL A 14 -2.42 -36.74 -12.47
C VAL A 14 -3.32 -36.15 -11.38
N SER A 15 -2.78 -35.97 -10.18
CA SER A 15 -3.46 -35.25 -9.12
C SER A 15 -3.51 -33.76 -9.49
N GLN A 16 -4.69 -33.29 -9.87
CA GLN A 16 -4.92 -31.89 -10.18
C GLN A 16 -4.99 -31.11 -8.86
N ALA A 17 -3.87 -30.47 -8.49
CA ALA A 17 -3.85 -29.54 -7.37
C ALA A 17 -4.79 -28.35 -7.69
N SER A 18 -5.88 -28.25 -6.95
CA SER A 18 -6.80 -27.11 -7.03
C SER A 18 -6.06 -25.87 -6.54
N ALA A 19 -5.59 -25.03 -7.47
CA ALA A 19 -5.00 -23.75 -7.15
C ALA A 19 -6.10 -22.85 -6.58
N ARG A 20 -6.13 -22.73 -5.25
CA ARG A 20 -7.03 -21.80 -4.55
C ARG A 20 -6.63 -20.39 -4.97
N SER A 21 -7.49 -19.70 -5.72
CA SER A 21 -7.27 -18.32 -6.12
C SER A 21 -6.96 -17.49 -4.86
N PRO A 22 -5.85 -16.73 -4.84
CA PRO A 22 -5.51 -15.93 -3.67
C PRO A 22 -6.67 -15.00 -3.36
N SER A 23 -7.18 -15.08 -2.13
CA SER A 23 -8.27 -14.22 -1.67
C SER A 23 -7.83 -12.76 -1.83
N ARG A 24 -8.69 -11.95 -2.45
CA ARG A 24 -8.43 -10.51 -2.60
C ARG A 24 -8.18 -9.90 -1.20
N PRO A 25 -7.05 -9.21 -0.97
CA PRO A 25 -6.78 -8.62 0.33
C PRO A 25 -7.71 -7.45 0.60
N ASN A 26 -8.04 -7.23 1.87
CA ASN A 26 -8.67 -5.99 2.31
C ASN A 26 -7.60 -4.91 2.42
N ILE A 27 -7.92 -3.70 1.96
CA ILE A 27 -7.02 -2.54 2.03
C ILE A 27 -7.60 -1.55 3.04
N LEU A 28 -6.85 -1.26 4.10
CA LEU A 28 -7.14 -0.19 5.05
C LEU A 28 -6.19 0.98 4.80
N TRP A 29 -6.74 2.12 4.41
CA TRP A 29 -5.98 3.36 4.24
C TRP A 29 -6.16 4.25 5.48
N LEU A 30 -5.08 4.51 6.21
CA LEU A 30 -5.07 5.41 7.37
C LEU A 30 -4.34 6.71 7.01
N ILE A 31 -5.00 7.85 7.21
CA ILE A 31 -4.40 9.19 7.06
C ILE A 31 -4.46 9.91 8.41
N SER A 32 -3.32 10.38 8.87
CA SER A 32 -3.19 11.29 10.01
C SER A 32 -2.78 12.65 9.46
N GLU A 33 -3.45 13.69 9.93
CA GLU A 33 -3.32 15.04 9.41
C GLU A 33 -2.61 15.91 10.44
N ASP A 34 -1.97 16.98 9.94
CA ASP A 34 -1.14 17.89 10.74
C ASP A 34 -0.09 17.17 11.58
N ASN A 35 0.50 16.10 11.02
CA ASN A 35 1.55 15.34 11.65
C ASN A 35 2.93 15.68 11.06
N ASN A 36 3.94 15.58 11.91
CA ASN A 36 5.35 15.53 11.53
C ASN A 36 5.85 14.09 11.83
N PRO A 37 7.08 13.68 11.45
CA PRO A 37 7.61 12.36 11.78
C PRO A 37 8.04 12.26 13.26
N PHE A 38 7.28 12.87 14.17
CA PHE A 38 7.43 12.79 15.63
C PHE A 38 6.81 11.49 16.15
N LEU A 39 7.38 10.38 15.72
CA LEU A 39 6.94 9.02 16.01
C LEU A 39 8.14 8.21 16.49
N GLY A 40 7.91 7.26 17.40
CA GLY A 40 8.97 6.38 17.90
C GLY A 40 9.66 5.62 16.76
N ALA A 41 8.88 5.14 15.79
CA ALA A 41 9.37 4.49 14.58
C ALA A 41 10.32 5.35 13.71
N TYR A 42 10.29 6.68 13.86
CA TYR A 42 11.16 7.62 13.15
C TYR A 42 12.27 8.19 14.05
N GLY A 43 12.45 7.64 15.26
CA GLY A 43 13.54 7.97 16.17
C GLY A 43 13.22 9.04 17.22
N ASP A 44 11.97 9.48 17.33
CA ASP A 44 11.55 10.41 18.38
C ASP A 44 11.51 9.69 19.74
N GLN A 45 12.34 10.13 20.69
CA GLN A 45 12.44 9.52 22.02
C GLN A 45 11.31 9.94 22.99
N GLN A 46 10.58 11.01 22.69
CA GLN A 46 9.47 11.49 23.51
C GLN A 46 8.12 10.97 23.00
N ALA A 47 8.04 10.57 21.73
CA ALA A 47 6.84 10.02 21.14
C ALA A 47 6.43 8.69 21.79
N ARG A 48 5.16 8.59 22.20
CA ARG A 48 4.55 7.35 22.69
C ARG A 48 3.56 6.80 21.67
N THR A 49 4.08 6.06 20.68
CA THR A 49 3.29 5.58 19.53
C THR A 49 3.33 4.05 19.33
N PRO A 50 3.07 3.24 20.37
CA PRO A 50 3.34 1.80 20.36
C PRO A 50 2.63 1.04 19.23
N ASN A 51 1.40 1.45 18.86
CA ASN A 51 0.65 0.83 17.78
C ASN A 51 1.24 1.14 16.38
N LEU A 52 1.73 2.36 16.18
CA LEU A 52 2.36 2.76 14.92
C LEU A 52 3.77 2.19 14.80
N ASP A 53 4.50 2.08 15.91
CA ASP A 53 5.83 1.48 15.96
C ASP A 53 5.76 -0.02 15.67
N ALA A 54 4.77 -0.71 16.24
CA ALA A 54 4.48 -2.12 15.92
C ALA A 54 4.01 -2.30 14.47
N LEU A 55 3.30 -1.33 13.88
CA LEU A 55 2.92 -1.37 12.47
C LEU A 55 4.16 -1.21 11.58
N ALA A 56 5.04 -0.25 11.89
CA ALA A 56 6.27 0.00 11.15
C ALA A 56 7.22 -1.21 11.18
N THR A 57 7.29 -1.93 12.30
CA THR A 57 8.12 -3.14 12.44
C THR A 57 7.61 -4.32 11.60
N ARG A 58 6.28 -4.41 11.37
CA ARG A 58 5.66 -5.48 10.59
C ARG A 58 5.50 -5.16 9.10
N GLY A 59 5.92 -3.96 8.68
CA GLY A 59 5.68 -3.45 7.34
C GLY A 59 6.90 -2.78 6.73
N ILE A 60 6.65 -1.89 5.77
CA ILE A 60 7.67 -1.06 5.14
C ILE A 60 7.49 0.37 5.63
N ARG A 61 8.56 0.97 6.16
CA ARG A 61 8.60 2.37 6.58
C ARG A 61 9.32 3.19 5.51
N LEU A 62 8.72 4.31 5.12
CA LEU A 62 9.27 5.23 4.11
C LEU A 62 9.88 6.45 4.81
N GLU A 63 11.19 6.62 4.71
CA GLU A 63 11.92 7.68 5.41
C GLU A 63 11.91 9.03 4.67
N ARG A 64 11.53 9.04 3.39
CA ARG A 64 11.55 10.21 2.52
C ARG A 64 10.22 10.36 1.80
N THR A 65 9.19 10.68 2.58
CA THR A 65 7.82 10.91 2.09
C THR A 65 7.44 12.37 2.32
N TYR A 66 6.89 13.03 1.31
CA TYR A 66 6.54 14.45 1.35
C TYR A 66 5.13 14.64 0.81
N ALA A 67 4.41 15.61 1.37
CA ALA A 67 3.14 16.07 0.82
C ALA A 67 3.39 16.99 -0.39
N ASN A 68 2.54 16.91 -1.40
CA ASN A 68 2.61 17.81 -2.57
C ASN A 68 2.36 19.27 -2.18
N PHE A 69 1.57 19.51 -1.13
CA PHE A 69 1.25 20.82 -0.61
C PHE A 69 1.28 20.80 0.92
N PRO A 70 1.82 21.85 1.59
CA PRO A 70 1.88 21.95 3.05
C PRO A 70 0.56 22.44 3.67
N VAL A 71 -0.58 22.11 3.05
CA VAL A 71 -1.93 22.51 3.52
C VAL A 71 -2.86 21.31 3.40
N CYS A 72 -3.70 21.08 4.41
CA CYS A 72 -4.51 19.87 4.54
C CYS A 72 -5.43 19.66 3.34
N ALA A 73 -6.14 20.71 2.93
CA ALA A 73 -7.09 20.62 1.83
C ALA A 73 -6.42 20.20 0.50
N PRO A 74 -5.42 20.92 -0.05
CA PRO A 74 -4.79 20.48 -1.30
C PRO A 74 -4.03 19.15 -1.15
N SER A 75 -3.41 18.87 0.01
CA SER A 75 -2.75 17.57 0.26
C SER A 75 -3.73 16.39 0.11
N ARG A 76 -4.88 16.43 0.79
CA ARG A 76 -5.93 15.40 0.72
C ARG A 76 -6.44 15.19 -0.70
N HIS A 77 -6.67 16.27 -1.44
CA HIS A 77 -7.12 16.18 -2.82
C HIS A 77 -6.09 15.44 -3.67
N THR A 78 -4.80 15.76 -3.53
CA THR A 78 -3.76 15.07 -4.29
C THR A 78 -3.62 13.59 -3.91
N CYS A 79 -3.72 13.25 -2.63
CA CYS A 79 -3.66 11.87 -2.15
C CYS A 79 -4.84 11.02 -2.62
N HIS A 80 -6.07 11.56 -2.59
CA HIS A 80 -7.26 10.81 -2.98
C HIS A 80 -7.44 10.71 -4.50
N LEU A 81 -7.13 11.79 -5.22
CA LEU A 81 -7.39 11.88 -6.66
C LEU A 81 -6.21 11.38 -7.49
N SER A 82 -5.08 11.05 -6.87
CA SER A 82 -3.82 10.71 -7.56
C SER A 82 -3.43 11.75 -8.61
N ARG A 83 -3.67 13.04 -8.31
CA ARG A 83 -3.28 14.19 -9.16
C ARG A 83 -2.29 15.05 -8.39
N SER A 84 -1.33 15.63 -9.10
CA SER A 84 -0.33 16.52 -8.49
C SER A 84 -0.80 17.97 -8.41
N ASP A 85 -1.88 18.32 -9.10
CA ASP A 85 -2.38 19.70 -9.17
C ASP A 85 -3.21 20.07 -7.95
N ALA A 86 -3.02 21.28 -7.42
CA ALA A 86 -3.95 21.82 -6.45
C ALA A 86 -5.33 22.08 -7.09
N PRO A 87 -6.44 21.74 -6.43
CA PRO A 87 -7.77 22.07 -6.94
C PRO A 87 -7.96 23.58 -7.03
N ARG A 88 -8.61 24.06 -8.11
CA ARG A 88 -9.01 25.46 -8.24
C ARG A 88 -9.89 25.85 -7.05
N GLY A 89 -9.50 26.90 -6.33
CA GLY A 89 -10.23 27.42 -5.16
C GLY A 89 -9.85 26.84 -3.80
N VAL A 90 -8.90 25.91 -3.74
CA VAL A 90 -8.43 25.30 -2.47
C VAL A 90 -7.12 25.93 -1.95
N LEU A 91 -6.37 26.60 -2.82
CA LEU A 91 -5.25 27.46 -2.42
C LEU A 91 -5.78 28.80 -1.91
N LEU A 92 -5.29 29.25 -0.76
CA LEU A 92 -5.54 30.60 -0.26
C LEU A 92 -4.95 31.64 -1.24
N PRO A 93 -5.54 32.84 -1.34
CA PRO A 93 -5.14 33.86 -2.31
C PRO A 93 -3.65 34.26 -2.25
N GLU A 94 -2.97 34.06 -1.12
CA GLU A 94 -1.54 34.38 -0.94
C GLU A 94 -0.55 33.43 -1.65
N HIS A 95 -0.96 32.26 -2.16
CA HIS A 95 -0.06 31.27 -2.77
C HIS A 95 -0.21 31.13 -4.29
N ARG A 96 -0.37 32.25 -5.00
CA ARG A 96 -0.18 32.30 -6.46
C ARG A 96 1.32 32.05 -6.78
N GLN A 97 1.73 30.78 -6.84
CA GLN A 97 3.06 30.34 -7.26
C GLN A 97 3.25 30.37 -8.79
N ASP A 98 2.32 31.03 -9.50
CA ASP A 98 2.27 31.18 -10.95
C ASP A 98 3.25 32.26 -11.48
N ARG A 99 4.38 32.47 -10.79
CA ARG A 99 5.44 33.37 -11.26
C ARG A 99 6.81 32.68 -11.20
N LEU A 100 6.92 31.61 -11.99
CA LEU A 100 8.14 31.20 -12.67
C LEU A 100 7.83 31.13 -14.17
#